data_AF-A0A366LVH0-F1
#
_entry.id   AF-A0A366LVH0-F1
#
_cell.length_a   1.000
_cell.length_b   1.000
_cell.length_c   1.000
_cell.angle_alpha   90.00
_cell.angle_beta   90.00
_cell.angle_gamma   90.00
#
_symmetry.space_group_name_H-M   'P 1'
#
loop_
_entity.id
_entity.type
_entity.pdbx_description
1 polymer ?
#
loop_
_entity_poly.entity_id
_entity_poly.type
_entity_poly.pdbx_seq_one_letter_code
_entity_poly.pdbx_strand_id
1 'polypeptide(L)'
;MTEAQAAIGKLRAELIGLGVTDAYEVCDDSTLSVWIGLVVSFRDGSYRWREGPVRHHHSGSDPVGCAVRVARRYAELQADVPPWWEDLARILRGESAQDYP
;
A
#
# COMPACT_ATOMS: atom_id res chain seq x y z
N MET A 1 1.24 13.82 17.97
CA MET A 1 1.59 13.51 16.57
C MET A 1 2.90 12.77 16.58
N THR A 2 2.92 11.51 16.18
CA THR A 2 4.13 10.68 16.16
C THR A 2 4.94 10.96 14.90
N GLU A 3 6.21 10.59 14.90
CA GLU A 3 7.06 10.67 13.70
C GLU A 3 6.45 9.85 12.54
N ALA A 4 5.94 8.66 12.84
CA ALA A 4 5.28 7.79 11.87
C ALA A 4 4.04 8.44 11.25
N GLN A 5 3.18 9.05 12.07
CA GLN A 5 1.98 9.74 11.60
C GLN A 5 2.33 10.91 10.68
N ALA A 6 3.38 11.67 11.01
CA ALA A 6 3.86 12.76 10.16
C ALA A 6 4.46 12.24 8.84
N ALA A 7 5.18 11.12 8.87
CA ALA A 7 5.77 10.48 7.70
C ALA A 7 4.72 9.91 6.74
N ILE A 8 3.65 9.29 7.28
CA ILE A 8 2.52 8.78 6.51
C ILE A 8 1.68 9.91 5.93
N GLY A 9 1.42 10.97 6.70
CA GLY A 9 0.74 12.16 6.21
C GLY A 9 1.44 12.81 5.02
N LYS A 10 2.77 12.94 5.08
CA LYS A 10 3.58 13.44 3.95
C LYS A 10 3.50 12.52 2.75
N LEU A 11 3.70 11.21 2.95
CA LEU A 11 3.61 10.22 1.86
C LEU A 11 2.24 10.28 1.17
N ARG A 12 1.15 10.38 1.93
CA ARG A 12 -0.21 10.50 1.39
C ARG A 12 -0.38 11.77 0.55
N ALA A 13 0.15 12.91 0.99
CA ALA A 13 0.10 14.14 0.23
C ALA A 13 0.85 14.02 -1.12
N GLU A 14 2.04 13.43 -1.12
CA GLU A 14 2.81 13.18 -2.35
C GLU A 14 2.07 12.23 -3.31
N LEU A 15 1.46 11.16 -2.78
CA LEU A 15 0.66 10.22 -3.57
C LEU A 15 -0.55 10.89 -4.22
N ILE A 16 -1.26 11.76 -3.50
CA ILE A 16 -2.35 12.57 -4.04
C ILE A 16 -1.83 13.47 -5.18
N GLY A 17 -0.67 14.10 -5.00
CA GLY A 17 -0.01 14.91 -6.04
C GLY A 17 0.34 14.12 -7.30
N LEU A 18 0.54 12.81 -7.18
CA LEU A 18 0.78 11.86 -8.28
C LEU A 18 -0.51 11.25 -8.86
N GLY A 19 -1.69 11.66 -8.39
CA GLY A 19 -2.99 11.17 -8.86
C GLY A 19 -3.49 9.91 -8.17
N VAL A 20 -2.81 9.44 -7.11
CA VAL A 20 -3.25 8.29 -6.31
C VAL A 20 -4.17 8.78 -5.19
N THR A 21 -5.48 8.85 -5.49
CA THR A 21 -6.48 9.44 -4.60
C THR A 21 -7.11 8.45 -3.61
N ASP A 22 -6.97 7.16 -3.87
CA ASP A 22 -7.67 6.10 -3.12
C ASP A 22 -6.89 5.62 -1.90
N ALA A 23 -5.75 6.25 -1.60
CA ALA A 23 -4.92 5.86 -0.46
C ALA A 23 -5.54 6.31 0.88
N TYR A 24 -5.67 5.35 1.80
CA TYR A 24 -6.24 5.55 3.13
C TYR A 24 -5.33 4.95 4.23
N GLU A 25 -5.33 5.61 5.38
CA GLU A 25 -4.57 5.17 6.55
C GLU A 25 -5.25 3.98 7.22
N VAL A 26 -4.46 2.99 7.63
CA VAL A 26 -4.90 1.88 8.47
C VAL A 26 -4.70 2.31 9.93
N CYS A 27 -5.58 1.89 10.85
CA CYS A 27 -5.71 2.39 12.23
C CYS A 27 -4.45 2.41 13.14
N ASP A 28 -3.26 2.06 12.65
CA ASP A 28 -2.00 1.95 13.38
C ASP A 28 -1.08 3.19 13.24
N ASP A 29 -1.60 4.31 12.72
CA ASP A 29 -0.93 5.61 12.51
C ASP A 29 0.39 5.54 11.72
N SER A 30 0.70 4.40 11.11
CA SER A 30 2.01 4.07 10.54
C SER A 30 1.90 3.29 9.24
N THR A 31 0.69 2.92 8.83
CA THR A 31 0.42 2.15 7.62
C THR A 31 -0.60 2.87 6.73
N LEU A 32 -0.26 2.97 5.44
CA LEU A 32 -1.09 3.50 4.37
C LEU A 32 -1.43 2.37 3.39
N SER A 33 -2.72 2.08 3.22
CA SER A 33 -3.23 1.21 2.17
C SER A 33 -3.46 2.04 0.93
N VAL A 34 -2.84 1.66 -0.19
CA VAL A 34 -2.88 2.43 -1.46
C VAL A 34 -3.80 1.75 -2.47
N TRP A 35 -3.83 0.43 -2.44
CA TRP A 35 -4.68 -0.43 -3.28
C TRP A 35 -4.78 -1.80 -2.59
N ILE A 36 -5.74 -2.66 -2.94
CA ILE A 36 -5.88 -3.95 -2.25
C ILE A 36 -4.59 -4.78 -2.45
N GLY A 37 -3.89 -5.03 -1.35
CA GLY A 37 -2.59 -5.69 -1.35
C GLY A 37 -1.38 -4.77 -1.54
N LEU A 38 -1.52 -3.51 -1.98
CA LEU A 38 -0.42 -2.54 -2.01
C LEU A 38 -0.44 -1.68 -0.74
N VAL A 39 0.47 -1.98 0.18
CA VAL A 39 0.51 -1.37 1.51
C VAL A 39 1.89 -0.78 1.76
N VAL A 40 1.94 0.44 2.30
CA VAL A 40 3.16 1.12 2.73
C VAL A 40 3.10 1.31 4.25
N SER A 41 4.20 1.06 4.93
CA SER A 41 4.33 1.30 6.38
C SER A 41 5.62 2.06 6.67
N PHE A 42 5.62 2.89 7.71
CA PHE A 42 6.81 3.57 8.19
C PHE A 42 7.29 2.97 9.51
N ARG A 43 8.46 2.32 9.50
CA ARG A 43 9.08 1.69 10.67
C ARG A 43 10.58 1.91 10.67
N ASP A 44 11.13 2.13 11.86
CA ASP A 44 12.57 2.29 12.07
C ASP A 44 13.21 3.37 11.16
N GLY A 45 12.52 4.50 10.96
CA GLY A 45 12.99 5.60 10.11
C GLY A 45 12.91 5.33 8.59
N SER A 46 12.19 4.28 8.17
CA SER A 46 12.12 3.86 6.77
C SER A 46 10.70 3.49 6.34
N TYR A 47 10.36 3.83 5.10
CA TYR A 47 9.21 3.30 4.38
C TYR A 47 9.49 1.86 3.93
N ARG A 48 8.52 0.99 4.17
CA ARG A 48 8.48 -0.41 3.75
C ARG A 48 7.17 -0.63 3.02
N TRP A 49 7.22 -1.14 1.81
CA TRP A 49 6.00 -1.47 1.07
C TRP A 49 5.97 -2.92 0.60
N ARG A 50 4.75 -3.44 0.42
CA ARG A 50 4.43 -4.83 0.07
C ARG A 50 3.29 -4.89 -0.95
N GLU A 51 3.26 -5.97 -1.72
CA GLU A 51 2.28 -6.24 -2.77
C GLU A 51 1.58 -7.59 -2.55
N GLY A 52 0.27 -7.59 -2.37
CA GLY A 52 -0.52 -8.80 -2.21
C GLY A 52 -0.09 -9.69 -1.03
N PRO A 53 -0.27 -11.02 -1.15
CA PRO A 53 0.17 -12.00 -0.16
C PRO A 53 1.67 -12.32 -0.26
N VAL A 54 2.29 -12.10 -1.41
CA VAL A 54 3.73 -12.35 -1.64
C VAL A 54 4.52 -11.14 -1.16
N ARG A 55 5.35 -11.30 -0.13
CA ARG A 55 6.11 -10.19 0.44
C ARG A 55 7.26 -9.76 -0.48
N HIS A 56 6.97 -8.90 -1.44
CA HIS A 56 7.98 -8.09 -2.12
C HIS A 56 8.26 -6.88 -1.24
N HIS A 57 9.31 -6.97 -0.42
CA HIS A 57 9.68 -5.89 0.50
C HIS A 57 10.62 -4.91 -0.19
N HIS A 58 10.21 -3.65 -0.21
CA HIS A 58 10.99 -2.59 -0.79
C HIS A 58 11.17 -1.47 0.24
N SER A 59 12.42 -1.06 0.45
CA SER A 59 12.78 -0.07 1.48
C SER A 59 13.18 1.27 0.87
N GLY A 60 12.88 2.36 1.58
CA GLY A 60 13.42 3.69 1.31
C GLY A 60 13.11 4.65 2.45
N SER A 61 13.90 5.71 2.62
CA SER A 61 13.67 6.73 3.67
C SER A 61 13.12 8.05 3.12
N ASP A 62 13.26 8.29 1.81
CA ASP A 62 12.75 9.48 1.15
C ASP A 62 11.25 9.34 0.81
N PRO A 63 10.37 10.20 1.35
CA PRO A 63 8.93 10.17 1.07
C PRO A 63 8.61 10.35 -0.41
N VAL A 64 9.30 11.25 -1.11
CA VAL A 64 9.01 11.57 -2.51
C VAL A 64 9.36 10.38 -3.40
N GLY A 65 10.58 9.86 -3.27
CA GLY A 65 11.00 8.66 -3.99
C GLY A 65 10.14 7.44 -3.65
N CYS A 66 9.66 7.32 -2.41
CA CYS A 66 8.71 6.27 -2.04
C CYS A 66 7.37 6.44 -2.76
N ALA A 67 6.81 7.65 -2.75
CA ALA A 67 5.55 7.96 -3.44
C ALA A 67 5.62 7.65 -4.93
N VAL A 68 6.71 8.05 -5.61
CA VAL A 68 6.91 7.79 -7.04
C VAL A 68 6.93 6.30 -7.35
N ARG A 69 7.65 5.49 -6.56
CA ARG A 69 7.70 4.03 -6.75
C ARG A 69 6.35 3.37 -6.55
N VAL A 70 5.65 3.77 -5.48
CA VAL A 70 4.33 3.25 -5.14
C VAL A 70 3.30 3.65 -6.20
N ALA A 71 3.30 4.90 -6.65
CA ALA A 71 2.39 5.39 -7.70
C ALA A 71 2.63 4.68 -9.04
N ARG A 72 3.90 4.50 -9.42
CA ARG A 72 4.25 3.71 -10.61
C ARG A 72 3.69 2.29 -10.48
N ARG A 73 3.91 1.64 -9.34
CA ARG A 73 3.45 0.26 -9.15
C ARG A 73 1.94 0.15 -9.10
N TYR A 74 1.27 1.10 -8.47
CA TYR A 74 -0.19 1.24 -8.49
C TYR A 74 -0.72 1.29 -9.92
N ALA A 75 -0.12 2.11 -10.79
CA ALA A 75 -0.51 2.21 -12.19
C ALA A 75 -0.29 0.90 -12.96
N GLU A 76 0.86 0.24 -12.75
CA GLU A 76 1.15 -1.08 -13.34
C GLU A 76 0.10 -2.12 -12.93
N LEU A 77 -0.24 -2.17 -11.64
CA LEU A 77 -1.21 -3.10 -11.09
C LEU A 77 -2.65 -2.82 -11.52
N GLN A 78 -3.01 -1.55 -11.76
CA GLN A 78 -4.31 -1.21 -12.33
C GLN A 78 -4.41 -1.58 -13.81
N ALA A 79 -3.30 -1.47 -14.56
CA ALA A 79 -3.28 -1.82 -15.98
C ALA A 79 -3.30 -3.34 -16.22
N ASP A 80 -2.68 -4.12 -15.33
CA ASP A 80 -2.63 -5.59 -15.38
C ASP A 80 -2.93 -6.16 -14.00
N VAL A 81 -4.22 -6.29 -13.69
CA VAL A 81 -4.71 -6.73 -12.38
C VAL A 81 -4.29 -8.19 -12.14
N PRO A 82 -3.44 -8.48 -11.13
CA PRO A 82 -2.94 -9.82 -10.92
C PRO A 82 -4.04 -10.81 -10.50
N PRO A 83 -3.95 -12.11 -10.87
CA PRO A 83 -4.98 -13.10 -10.53
C PRO A 83 -5.25 -13.26 -9.02
N TRP A 84 -4.24 -13.05 -8.16
CA TRP A 84 -4.40 -13.10 -6.70
C TRP A 84 -5.27 -11.96 -6.15
N TRP A 85 -5.55 -10.93 -6.95
CA TRP A 85 -6.37 -9.78 -6.55
C TRP A 85 -7.79 -10.20 -6.19
N GLU A 86 -8.43 -11.05 -7.01
CA GLU A 86 -9.82 -11.46 -6.77
C GLU A 86 -9.95 -12.24 -5.48
N ASP A 87 -9.03 -13.18 -5.24
CA ASP A 87 -8.96 -13.93 -3.99
C ASP A 87 -8.74 -13.03 -2.78
N LEU A 88 -7.82 -12.07 -2.88
CA LEU A 88 -7.53 -11.12 -1.80
C LEU A 88 -8.72 -10.17 -1.55
N ALA A 89 -9.36 -9.68 -2.60
CA ALA A 89 -10.53 -8.82 -2.52
C ALA A 89 -11.72 -9.56 -1.88
N ARG A 90 -11.91 -10.84 -2.24
CA ARG A 90 -12.92 -11.73 -1.64
C ARG A 90 -12.68 -11.91 -0.14
N ILE A 91 -11.46 -12.27 0.26
CA ILE A 91 -11.06 -12.40 1.67
C ILE A 91 -11.32 -11.10 2.44
N LEU A 92 -10.93 -9.95 1.89
CA LEU A 92 -11.10 -8.65 2.55
C LEU A 92 -12.56 -8.19 2.63
N ARG A 93 -13.43 -8.62 1.71
CA ARG A 93 -14.88 -8.39 1.78
C ARG A 93 -15.57 -9.29 2.81
N GLY A 94 -14.84 -10.19 3.48
CA GLY A 94 -15.40 -11.17 4.40
C GLY A 94 -16.15 -12.29 3.69
N GLU A 95 -16.01 -12.39 2.37
CA GLU A 95 -16.47 -13.54 1.61
C GLU A 95 -15.45 -14.64 1.85
N SER A 96 -15.80 -15.61 2.71
CA SER A 96 -14.96 -16.78 2.98
C SER A 96 -14.49 -17.37 1.66
N ALA A 97 -13.16 -17.47 1.48
CA ALA A 97 -12.61 -18.30 0.41
C ALA A 97 -13.21 -19.69 0.62
N GLN A 98 -14.09 -20.11 -0.29
CA GLN A 98 -14.62 -21.47 -0.24
C GLN A 98 -13.42 -22.41 -0.26
N ASP A 99 -13.31 -23.22 0.80
CA ASP A 99 -12.30 -24.24 0.97
C ASP A 99 -12.14 -25.00 -0.35
N TYR A 100 -10.94 -24.91 -0.91
CA TYR A 100 -10.56 -25.72 -2.06
C TYR A 100 -10.29 -27.15 -1.53
N PRO A 101 -10.91 -28.20 -2.11
CA PRO A 101 -10.77 -29.57 -1.65
C PRO A 101 -9.35 -30.14 -1.84
#